data_AF-A0A922LYF8-F1
#
_entry.id   AF-A0A922LYF8-F1
#
_cell.length_a   1.000
_cell.length_b   1.000
_cell.length_c   1.000
_cell.angle_alpha   90.00
_cell.angle_beta   90.00
_cell.angle_gamma   90.00
#
_symmetry.space_group_name_H-M   'P 1'
#
loop_
_entity.id
_entity.type
_entity.pdbx_description
1 polymer ?
#
loop_
_entity_poly.entity_id
_entity_poly.type
_entity_poly.pdbx_seq_one_letter_code
_entity_poly.pdbx_strand_id
1 'polypeptide(L)'
;MKSQNPIKSYRKKICTSKKVLWSNLADDNYNEVIGTYYTRRLAELEYTHMNKVNDYWLSRMNEGQSYNYPVCLSDIIRGPALEATSWPSVKSAIRLRPSKNDMLLVEDPNTGISKWLINPHTTDYLVGSASLAAFSAYLMLHRANLFTNSYLRLVSKGSVYINDNGNDVTHNLSGDQTNQPSFKSPFHQSKQISLLELSKDWNQCEAGFHVLVEELFRFWQHYQPGWSYKLTYTEASNLYACEMLRAVLYTDMKTSSDIEISIPLASVSLMGDWISRRIIAKLKKSDKINKDCESYPYMVIIFVVMRFVFLVLMCCSDFK
;
A
#
# COMPACT_ATOMS: atom_id res chain seq x y z
N MET A 1 26.34 -24.70 14.83
CA MET A 1 24.90 -24.67 14.50
C MET A 1 24.47 -23.21 14.44
N LYS A 2 24.31 -22.65 13.23
CA LYS A 2 23.92 -21.24 13.06
C LYS A 2 22.40 -21.11 13.31
N SER A 3 22.05 -20.19 14.20
CA SER A 3 20.69 -19.90 14.67
C SER A 3 19.82 -19.34 13.55
N GLN A 4 18.85 -20.11 13.06
CA GLN A 4 17.78 -19.59 12.20
C GLN A 4 16.80 -18.76 13.03
N ASN A 5 16.43 -17.57 12.54
CA ASN A 5 15.38 -16.76 13.18
C ASN A 5 14.02 -17.47 12.99
N PRO A 6 13.39 -17.96 14.07
CA PRO A 6 12.16 -18.74 13.94
C PRO A 6 10.98 -17.84 13.58
N ILE A 7 10.27 -18.15 12.50
CA ILE A 7 8.99 -17.52 12.17
C ILE A 7 7.88 -18.21 12.97
N LYS A 8 7.13 -17.44 13.74
CA LYS A 8 5.95 -17.95 14.46
C LYS A 8 4.83 -18.27 13.46
N SER A 9 4.61 -19.56 13.19
CA SER A 9 3.41 -20.08 12.53
C SER A 9 2.35 -20.43 13.58
N TYR A 10 1.14 -19.90 13.42
CA TYR A 10 0.00 -20.22 14.28
C TYR A 10 -1.07 -20.96 13.46
N ARG A 11 -1.15 -22.28 13.62
CA ARG A 11 -2.27 -23.07 13.08
C ARG A 11 -3.46 -23.00 14.04
N LYS A 12 -4.64 -22.68 13.50
CA LYS A 12 -5.88 -22.48 14.28
C LYS A 12 -6.49 -23.78 14.85
N LYS A 13 -5.86 -24.96 14.75
CA LYS A 13 -6.48 -26.21 15.27
C LYS A 13 -5.57 -27.40 15.61
N ILE A 14 -4.25 -27.25 15.75
CA ILE A 14 -3.41 -28.34 16.26
C ILE A 14 -2.42 -27.78 17.29
N CYS A 15 -2.54 -28.29 18.50
CA CYS A 15 -1.66 -28.04 19.63
C CYS A 15 -0.27 -28.62 19.30
N THR A 16 0.59 -27.83 18.67
CA THR A 16 2.06 -27.94 18.64
C THR A 16 2.59 -26.80 17.75
N SER A 17 3.34 -25.87 18.33
CA SER A 17 4.09 -24.84 17.59
C SER A 17 5.26 -25.48 16.83
N LYS A 18 4.99 -26.17 15.73
CA LYS A 18 6.07 -26.63 14.84
C LYS A 18 6.72 -25.41 14.21
N LYS A 19 8.01 -25.18 14.53
CA LYS A 19 8.87 -24.22 13.83
C LYS A 19 8.81 -24.54 12.33
N VAL A 20 8.43 -23.56 11.52
CA VAL A 20 8.41 -23.72 10.07
C VAL A 20 9.80 -23.35 9.54
N LEU A 21 10.40 -24.27 8.80
CA LEU A 21 11.71 -24.15 8.17
C LEU A 21 11.52 -24.02 6.66
N TRP A 22 12.32 -23.18 6.01
CA TRP A 22 12.22 -22.90 4.58
C TRP A 22 12.51 -24.07 3.66
N SER A 23 13.40 -24.97 4.06
CA SER A 23 13.63 -26.21 3.32
C SER A 23 12.33 -27.00 3.10
N ASN A 24 11.29 -26.75 3.91
CA ASN A 24 9.97 -27.35 3.80
C ASN A 24 8.93 -26.48 3.05
N LEU A 25 9.34 -25.33 2.51
CA LEU A 25 8.50 -24.32 1.85
C LEU A 25 9.04 -23.87 0.48
N ALA A 26 10.29 -24.17 0.14
CA ALA A 26 10.90 -23.74 -1.12
C ALA A 26 10.12 -24.22 -2.35
N ASP A 27 9.64 -25.47 -2.32
CA ASP A 27 8.85 -26.07 -3.39
C ASP A 27 7.43 -25.49 -3.52
N ASP A 28 6.99 -24.70 -2.54
CA ASP A 28 5.68 -24.04 -2.54
C ASP A 28 5.74 -22.67 -3.25
N ASN A 29 6.95 -22.22 -3.65
CA ASN A 29 7.17 -20.99 -4.41
C ASN A 29 7.51 -21.32 -5.87
N TYR A 30 6.66 -20.88 -6.80
CA TYR A 30 6.83 -21.17 -8.21
C TYR A 30 6.96 -19.87 -9.01
N ASN A 31 8.15 -19.62 -9.57
CA ASN A 31 8.42 -18.43 -10.37
C ASN A 31 8.15 -18.75 -11.84
N GLU A 32 7.30 -17.93 -12.45
CA GLU A 32 6.96 -17.98 -13.86
C GLU A 32 7.26 -16.64 -14.51
N VAL A 33 7.25 -16.66 -15.85
CA VAL A 33 7.48 -15.48 -16.68
C VAL A 33 6.52 -14.32 -16.35
N ILE A 34 5.29 -14.66 -15.95
CA ILE A 34 4.21 -13.73 -15.65
C ILE A 34 4.11 -13.35 -14.16
N GLY A 35 4.96 -13.91 -13.30
CA GLY A 35 5.01 -13.58 -11.88
C GLY A 35 5.32 -14.76 -10.96
N THR A 36 5.26 -14.49 -9.66
CA THR A 36 5.53 -15.48 -8.60
C THR A 36 4.23 -16.03 -8.03
N TYR A 37 4.11 -17.35 -8.00
CA TYR A 37 2.97 -18.09 -7.49
C TYR A 37 3.30 -18.74 -6.15
N TYR A 38 2.58 -18.34 -5.10
CA TYR A 38 2.60 -19.05 -3.82
C TYR A 38 1.55 -20.13 -3.80
N THR A 39 1.95 -21.35 -3.45
CA THR A 39 1.08 -22.52 -3.39
C THR A 39 1.11 -23.13 -1.98
N ARG A 40 0.20 -24.10 -1.73
CA ARG A 40 0.19 -24.95 -0.53
C ARG A 40 0.41 -24.16 0.78
N ARG A 41 1.49 -24.43 1.52
CA ARG A 41 1.71 -23.86 2.86
C ARG A 41 2.11 -22.39 2.79
N LEU A 42 2.80 -21.96 1.75
CA LEU A 42 3.12 -20.53 1.57
C LEU A 42 1.86 -19.70 1.33
N ALA A 43 0.91 -20.21 0.53
CA ALA A 43 -0.39 -19.57 0.35
C ALA A 43 -1.20 -19.53 1.66
N GLU A 44 -1.22 -20.63 2.43
CA GLU A 44 -1.86 -20.69 3.74
C GLU A 44 -1.25 -19.68 4.75
N LEU A 45 0.08 -19.57 4.77
CA LEU A 45 0.80 -18.64 5.63
C LEU A 45 0.48 -17.20 5.25
N GLU A 46 0.62 -16.83 3.98
CA GLU A 46 0.28 -15.50 3.50
C GLU A 46 -1.16 -15.13 3.88
N TYR A 47 -2.13 -16.00 3.59
CA TYR A 47 -3.53 -15.79 3.93
C TYR A 47 -3.77 -15.63 5.44
N THR A 48 -3.18 -16.50 6.25
CA THR A 48 -3.34 -16.48 7.71
C THR A 48 -2.76 -15.21 8.31
N HIS A 49 -1.54 -14.85 7.90
CA HIS A 49 -0.86 -13.67 8.40
C HIS A 49 -1.59 -12.39 7.96
N MET A 50 -2.01 -12.29 6.69
CA MET A 50 -2.82 -11.16 6.21
C MET A 50 -4.11 -10.98 7.01
N ASN A 51 -4.85 -12.07 7.29
CA ASN A 51 -6.07 -11.96 8.08
C ASN A 51 -5.78 -11.57 9.53
N LYS A 52 -4.73 -12.10 10.15
CA LYS A 52 -4.36 -11.74 11.53
C LYS A 52 -4.00 -10.26 11.66
N VAL A 53 -3.30 -9.70 10.68
CA VAL A 53 -2.93 -8.27 10.66
C VAL A 53 -4.17 -7.42 10.43
N ASN A 54 -5.05 -7.83 9.50
CA ASN A 54 -6.31 -7.16 9.27
C ASN A 54 -7.19 -7.15 10.52
N ASP A 55 -7.31 -8.30 11.18
CA ASP A 55 -8.06 -8.46 12.42
C ASP A 55 -7.47 -7.59 13.54
N TYR A 56 -6.15 -7.47 13.66
CA TYR A 56 -5.52 -6.57 14.63
C TYR A 56 -5.96 -5.12 14.44
N TRP A 57 -5.86 -4.63 13.20
CA TRP A 57 -6.22 -3.24 12.87
C TRP A 57 -7.73 -2.99 12.96
N LEU A 58 -8.57 -4.01 12.77
CA LEU A 58 -10.01 -3.91 12.99
C LEU A 58 -10.40 -4.10 14.47
N SER A 59 -9.71 -4.94 15.26
CA SER A 59 -10.10 -5.30 16.62
C SER A 59 -9.75 -4.24 17.67
N ARG A 60 -8.85 -3.31 17.34
CA ARG A 60 -8.61 -2.09 18.14
C ARG A 60 -9.86 -1.22 18.33
N MET A 61 -10.98 -1.57 17.69
CA MET A 61 -12.34 -1.12 18.02
C MET A 61 -12.73 -1.25 19.51
N ASN A 62 -12.08 -2.10 20.31
CA ASN A 62 -12.56 -2.45 21.66
C ASN A 62 -11.83 -1.76 22.83
N GLU A 63 -10.80 -0.95 22.59
CA GLU A 63 -9.99 -0.30 23.65
C GLU A 63 -10.35 1.19 23.87
N GLY A 64 -11.61 1.58 23.62
CA GLY A 64 -12.08 2.96 23.84
C GLY A 64 -11.59 4.01 22.83
N GLN A 65 -10.86 3.59 21.79
CA GLN A 65 -10.46 4.42 20.65
C GLN A 65 -11.52 4.40 19.53
N SER A 66 -11.45 5.37 18.61
CA SER A 66 -12.44 5.51 17.54
C SER A 66 -12.43 4.30 16.59
N TYR A 67 -13.60 3.94 16.05
CA TYR A 67 -13.79 2.74 15.22
C TYR A 67 -13.02 2.82 13.88
N ASN A 68 -12.35 1.71 13.52
CA ASN A 68 -11.68 1.52 12.22
C ASN A 68 -12.60 0.76 11.25
N TYR A 69 -13.04 1.36 10.16
CA TYR A 69 -14.06 0.77 9.29
C TYR A 69 -13.44 -0.01 8.13
N PRO A 70 -13.80 -1.30 7.94
CA PRO A 70 -13.36 -2.05 6.77
C PRO A 70 -14.01 -1.49 5.50
N VAL A 71 -13.24 -1.34 4.43
CA VAL A 71 -13.73 -0.94 3.10
C VAL A 71 -13.20 -1.89 2.02
N CYS A 72 -14.05 -2.21 1.05
CA CYS A 72 -13.67 -2.96 -0.14
C CYS A 72 -13.55 -1.99 -1.31
N LEU A 73 -12.33 -1.73 -1.76
CA LEU A 73 -12.06 -0.79 -2.85
C LEU A 73 -11.79 -1.53 -4.16
N SER A 74 -11.87 -0.82 -5.28
CA SER A 74 -11.56 -1.36 -6.61
C SER A 74 -10.04 -1.37 -6.86
N ASP A 75 -9.56 -2.40 -7.55
CA ASP A 75 -8.19 -2.44 -8.08
C ASP A 75 -8.00 -1.48 -9.27
N ILE A 76 -9.09 -1.09 -9.92
CA ILE A 76 -9.14 -0.26 -11.12
C ILE A 76 -9.79 1.08 -10.80
N ILE A 77 -9.13 2.17 -11.20
CA ILE A 77 -9.63 3.53 -11.01
C ILE A 77 -9.53 4.37 -12.29
N ARG A 78 -10.29 5.47 -12.34
CA ARG A 78 -10.21 6.46 -13.41
C ARG A 78 -9.05 7.43 -13.19
N GLY A 79 -8.50 7.95 -14.28
CA GLY A 79 -7.37 8.89 -14.29
C GLY A 79 -7.47 10.08 -13.32
N PRO A 80 -8.61 10.75 -13.14
CA PRO A 80 -8.71 11.89 -12.22
C PRO A 80 -8.40 11.55 -10.76
N ALA A 81 -8.83 10.39 -10.29
CA ALA A 81 -8.56 9.94 -8.93
C ALA A 81 -7.08 9.59 -8.71
N LEU A 82 -6.42 9.06 -9.74
CA LEU A 82 -4.98 8.78 -9.75
C LEU A 82 -4.16 10.09 -9.75
N GLU A 83 -4.51 10.99 -10.64
CA GLU A 83 -3.83 12.29 -10.78
C GLU A 83 -3.96 13.13 -9.50
N ALA A 84 -5.05 12.98 -8.76
CA ALA A 84 -5.25 13.65 -7.48
C ALA A 84 -4.22 13.24 -6.42
N THR A 85 -3.78 11.97 -6.42
CA THR A 85 -2.78 11.49 -5.45
C THR A 85 -1.35 11.78 -5.91
N SER A 86 -1.12 11.85 -7.22
CA SER A 86 0.23 11.96 -7.81
C SER A 86 1.17 10.83 -7.36
N TRP A 87 0.61 9.71 -6.85
CA TRP A 87 1.34 8.57 -6.33
C TRP A 87 0.57 7.26 -6.58
N PRO A 88 1.04 6.41 -7.52
CA PRO A 88 2.08 6.69 -8.51
C PRO A 88 1.65 7.79 -9.50
N SER A 89 2.60 8.44 -10.18
CA SER A 89 2.27 9.39 -11.25
C SER A 89 1.50 8.70 -12.38
N VAL A 90 0.64 9.42 -13.09
CA VAL A 90 -0.10 8.87 -14.25
C VAL A 90 0.84 8.29 -15.32
N LYS A 91 2.07 8.82 -15.44
CA LYS A 91 3.09 8.33 -16.37
C LYS A 91 3.68 6.97 -15.97
N SER A 92 3.76 6.69 -14.67
CA SER A 92 4.33 5.45 -14.15
C SER A 92 3.25 4.39 -13.84
N ALA A 93 1.98 4.79 -13.72
CA ALA A 93 0.88 3.89 -13.48
C ALA A 93 0.59 2.94 -14.65
N ILE A 94 0.05 1.77 -14.32
CA ILE A 94 -0.31 0.73 -15.29
C ILE A 94 -1.64 1.11 -15.94
N ARG A 95 -1.58 1.72 -17.12
CA ARG A 95 -2.77 2.09 -17.88
C ARG A 95 -3.39 0.87 -18.56
N LEU A 96 -4.69 0.65 -18.34
CA LEU A 96 -5.43 -0.39 -19.06
C LEU A 96 -5.66 0.02 -20.52
N ARG A 97 -5.85 -0.97 -21.40
CA ARG A 97 -6.12 -0.68 -22.82
C ARG A 97 -7.42 0.15 -22.92
N PRO A 98 -7.39 1.34 -23.55
CA PRO A 98 -8.58 2.16 -23.73
C PRO A 98 -9.67 1.43 -24.50
N SER A 99 -10.90 1.58 -24.03
CA SER A 99 -12.10 1.14 -24.75
C SER A 99 -12.52 2.19 -25.79
N LYS A 100 -13.48 1.85 -26.67
CA LYS A 100 -14.06 2.84 -27.59
C LYS A 100 -14.67 4.04 -26.87
N ASN A 101 -15.21 3.83 -25.67
CA ASN A 101 -15.80 4.90 -24.85
C ASN A 101 -14.75 5.86 -24.27
N ASP A 102 -13.48 5.47 -24.30
CA ASP A 102 -12.37 6.30 -23.87
C ASP A 102 -11.79 7.16 -24.99
N MET A 103 -12.33 7.04 -26.21
CA MET A 103 -11.81 7.74 -27.38
C MET A 103 -12.70 8.94 -27.72
N LEU A 104 -12.06 10.09 -27.94
CA LEU A 104 -12.67 11.31 -28.43
C LEU A 104 -12.19 11.55 -29.86
N LEU A 105 -13.12 11.77 -30.79
CA LEU A 105 -12.77 12.22 -32.12
C LEU A 105 -12.58 13.74 -32.06
N VAL A 106 -11.36 14.20 -32.33
CA VAL A 106 -11.02 15.62 -32.37
C VAL A 106 -10.64 15.97 -33.80
N GLU A 107 -11.35 16.93 -34.37
CA GLU A 107 -11.04 17.50 -35.68
C GLU A 107 -10.03 18.63 -35.52
N ASP A 108 -8.94 18.57 -36.29
CA ASP A 108 -8.01 19.70 -36.35
C ASP A 108 -8.66 20.84 -37.14
N PRO A 109 -8.95 21.99 -36.51
CA PRO A 109 -9.64 23.09 -37.16
C PRO A 109 -8.87 23.70 -38.33
N ASN A 110 -7.54 23.47 -38.42
CA ASN A 110 -6.71 24.01 -39.50
C ASN A 110 -6.63 23.08 -40.72
N THR A 111 -6.83 21.77 -40.53
CA THR A 111 -6.64 20.75 -41.59
C THR A 111 -7.91 19.98 -41.93
N GLY A 112 -8.95 20.04 -41.09
CA GLY A 112 -10.19 19.26 -41.22
C GLY A 112 -9.99 17.75 -40.99
N ILE A 113 -8.78 17.33 -40.57
CA ILE A 113 -8.46 15.92 -40.36
C ILE A 113 -8.89 15.53 -38.93
N SER A 114 -9.77 14.54 -38.83
CA SER A 114 -10.18 14.00 -37.54
C SER A 114 -9.19 12.96 -37.01
N LYS A 115 -8.78 13.12 -35.75
CA LYS A 115 -7.90 12.20 -35.03
C LYS A 115 -8.59 11.68 -33.77
N TRP A 116 -8.50 10.38 -33.55
CA TRP A 116 -8.93 9.76 -32.30
C TRP A 116 -7.89 10.01 -31.20
N LEU A 117 -8.31 10.66 -30.12
CA LEU A 117 -7.50 10.91 -28.92
C LEU A 117 -8.09 10.15 -27.73
N ILE A 118 -7.22 9.73 -26.81
CA ILE A 118 -7.66 9.07 -25.57
C ILE A 118 -8.09 10.15 -24.58
N ASN A 119 -9.29 10.03 -24.03
CA ASN A 119 -9.79 10.87 -22.94
C ASN A 119 -9.10 10.47 -21.62
N PRO A 120 -8.25 11.33 -21.04
CA PRO A 120 -7.55 11.00 -19.80
C PRO A 120 -8.51 10.88 -18.60
N HIS A 121 -9.71 11.47 -18.67
CA HIS A 121 -10.69 11.44 -17.58
C HIS A 121 -11.44 10.12 -17.49
N THR A 122 -11.61 9.42 -18.60
CA THR A 122 -12.27 8.12 -18.64
C THR A 122 -11.26 6.98 -18.66
N THR A 123 -9.98 7.22 -18.92
CA THR A 123 -8.97 6.16 -18.92
C THR A 123 -8.90 5.42 -17.58
N ASP A 124 -8.86 4.09 -17.64
CA ASP A 124 -8.72 3.21 -16.48
C ASP A 124 -7.25 2.84 -16.20
N TYR A 125 -6.91 2.78 -14.91
CA TYR A 125 -5.58 2.43 -14.40
C TYR A 125 -5.67 1.33 -13.36
N LEU A 126 -4.75 0.37 -13.42
CA LEU A 126 -4.57 -0.67 -12.42
C LEU A 126 -3.64 -0.15 -11.32
N VAL A 127 -4.18 0.02 -10.12
CA VAL A 127 -3.48 0.59 -8.95
C VAL A 127 -3.54 -0.32 -7.74
N GLY A 128 -4.63 -1.08 -7.62
CA GLY A 128 -4.87 -1.98 -6.51
C GLY A 128 -5.72 -1.35 -5.40
N SER A 129 -6.58 -2.17 -4.82
CA SER A 129 -7.60 -1.85 -3.82
C SER A 129 -7.03 -1.41 -2.48
N ALA A 130 -5.76 -1.70 -2.21
CA ALA A 130 -5.07 -1.17 -1.04
C ALA A 130 -4.26 0.10 -1.35
N SER A 131 -4.29 0.62 -2.58
CA SER A 131 -3.54 1.83 -2.94
C SER A 131 -4.20 3.12 -2.42
N LEU A 132 -3.39 4.16 -2.24
CA LEU A 132 -3.88 5.52 -1.97
C LEU A 132 -4.83 6.01 -3.08
N ALA A 133 -4.54 5.67 -4.33
CA ALA A 133 -5.37 6.07 -5.47
C ALA A 133 -6.78 5.43 -5.43
N ALA A 134 -6.91 4.21 -4.90
CA ALA A 134 -8.21 3.58 -4.66
C ALA A 134 -9.02 4.32 -3.57
N PHE A 135 -8.37 4.75 -2.48
CA PHE A 135 -9.02 5.59 -1.46
C PHE A 135 -9.45 6.96 -2.02
N SER A 136 -8.58 7.58 -2.82
CA SER A 136 -8.86 8.82 -3.53
C SER A 136 -10.11 8.70 -4.40
N ALA A 137 -10.21 7.61 -5.19
CA ALA A 137 -11.38 7.33 -6.02
C ALA A 137 -12.66 7.15 -5.18
N TYR A 138 -12.57 6.44 -4.05
CA TYR A 138 -13.69 6.22 -3.14
C TYR A 138 -14.23 7.51 -2.50
N LEU A 139 -13.34 8.45 -2.19
CA LEU A 139 -13.69 9.72 -1.55
C LEU A 139 -13.96 10.85 -2.55
N MET A 140 -13.78 10.61 -3.85
CA MET A 140 -13.92 11.63 -4.86
C MET A 140 -15.33 12.21 -4.88
N LEU A 141 -15.43 13.54 -4.81
CA LEU A 141 -16.67 14.31 -4.69
C LEU A 141 -17.51 13.98 -3.45
N HIS A 142 -16.99 13.19 -2.51
CA HIS A 142 -17.73 12.79 -1.34
C HIS A 142 -17.90 13.98 -0.40
N ARG A 143 -19.14 14.20 0.05
CA ARG A 143 -19.43 15.11 1.17
C ARG A 143 -19.79 14.30 2.41
N ALA A 144 -18.86 14.22 3.35
CA ALA A 144 -19.10 13.56 4.62
C ALA A 144 -19.69 14.56 5.62
N ASN A 145 -20.60 14.09 6.49
CA ASN A 145 -21.01 14.90 7.64
C ASN A 145 -19.83 15.02 8.60
N LEU A 146 -19.74 16.14 9.31
CA LEU A 146 -18.79 16.26 10.41
C LEU A 146 -18.99 15.06 11.36
N PHE A 147 -17.99 14.18 11.45
CA PHE A 147 -18.06 13.04 12.37
C PHE A 147 -18.05 13.59 13.80
N THR A 148 -18.73 12.96 14.76
CA THR A 148 -18.64 13.40 16.17
C THR A 148 -17.27 13.12 16.75
N ASN A 149 -16.64 12.01 16.34
CA ASN A 149 -15.28 11.62 16.70
C ASN A 149 -14.22 12.53 16.07
N SER A 150 -13.01 12.53 16.64
CA SER A 150 -11.87 13.32 16.17
C SER A 150 -11.45 12.94 14.73
N TYR A 151 -11.57 11.66 14.38
CA TYR A 151 -11.17 11.15 13.06
C TYR A 151 -12.10 10.03 12.58
N LEU A 152 -12.05 9.76 11.27
CA LEU A 152 -12.61 8.57 10.62
C LEU A 152 -11.46 7.74 10.04
N ARG A 153 -11.32 6.48 10.45
CA ARG A 153 -10.29 5.59 9.92
C ARG A 153 -10.91 4.48 9.06
N LEU A 154 -10.44 4.34 7.83
CA LEU A 154 -10.85 3.32 6.87
C LEU A 154 -9.72 2.32 6.68
N VAL A 155 -10.04 1.03 6.59
CA VAL A 155 -9.06 -0.06 6.45
C VAL A 155 -9.39 -0.85 5.19
N SER A 156 -8.46 -0.88 4.23
CA SER A 156 -8.56 -1.71 3.02
C SER A 156 -7.54 -2.85 3.09
N LYS A 157 -8.00 -4.07 2.81
CA LYS A 157 -7.16 -5.25 2.61
C LYS A 157 -7.26 -5.65 1.15
N GLY A 158 -6.16 -5.57 0.42
CA GLY A 158 -6.21 -5.71 -1.04
C GLY A 158 -4.84 -5.89 -1.67
N SER A 159 -4.78 -5.63 -2.97
CA SER A 159 -3.53 -5.65 -3.75
C SER A 159 -3.02 -4.23 -3.99
N VAL A 160 -1.73 -4.12 -4.33
CA VAL A 160 -1.10 -2.96 -4.96
C VAL A 160 -0.29 -3.46 -6.16
N TYR A 161 -0.35 -2.72 -7.26
CA TYR A 161 0.36 -3.02 -8.50
C TYR A 161 1.36 -1.91 -8.81
N ILE A 162 2.61 -2.27 -9.06
CA ILE A 162 3.71 -1.34 -9.32
C ILE A 162 4.35 -1.70 -10.66
N ASN A 163 4.57 -0.70 -11.51
CA ASN A 163 5.18 -0.89 -12.82
C ASN A 163 6.71 -0.95 -12.72
N ASP A 164 7.33 -1.99 -13.25
CA ASP A 164 8.79 -2.20 -13.18
C ASP A 164 9.57 -1.22 -14.06
N ASN A 165 8.91 -0.57 -15.02
CA ASN A 165 9.52 0.39 -15.95
C ASN A 165 9.57 1.83 -15.41
N GLY A 166 8.95 2.10 -14.25
CA GLY A 166 9.01 3.38 -13.57
C GLY A 166 9.97 3.29 -12.41
N ASN A 167 11.23 3.70 -12.59
CA ASN A 167 12.28 3.81 -11.57
C ASN A 167 11.74 3.92 -10.13
N ASP A 168 11.83 2.81 -9.40
CA ASP A 168 11.79 2.82 -7.94
C ASP A 168 13.04 2.09 -7.45
N VAL A 169 13.84 2.79 -6.65
CA VAL A 169 15.25 2.50 -6.30
C VAL A 169 15.40 1.31 -5.32
N THR A 170 14.52 0.30 -5.39
CA THR A 170 14.52 -0.82 -4.44
C THR A 170 14.65 -2.22 -5.06
N HIS A 171 14.80 -2.34 -6.38
CA HIS A 171 14.86 -3.64 -7.07
C HIS A 171 16.21 -4.00 -7.72
N ASN A 172 17.34 -3.49 -7.22
CA ASN A 172 18.67 -3.98 -7.60
C ASN A 172 19.25 -4.92 -6.53
N LEU A 173 18.61 -6.08 -6.35
CA LEU A 173 19.20 -7.24 -5.67
C LEU A 173 18.93 -8.49 -6.51
N SER A 174 19.56 -8.58 -7.68
CA SER A 174 19.90 -9.87 -8.29
C SER A 174 21.06 -9.68 -9.25
N GLY A 175 22.26 -10.00 -8.77
CA GLY A 175 23.37 -10.35 -9.64
C GLY A 175 23.19 -11.81 -10.07
N ASP A 176 22.86 -12.02 -11.33
CA ASP A 176 23.62 -12.86 -12.25
C ASP A 176 22.90 -12.87 -13.60
N GLN A 177 23.51 -12.22 -14.60
CA GLN A 177 23.03 -12.25 -15.97
C GLN A 177 23.46 -13.56 -16.61
N THR A 178 22.55 -14.52 -16.68
CA THR A 178 22.65 -15.61 -17.65
C THR A 178 21.79 -15.29 -18.86
N ASN A 179 22.38 -15.49 -20.04
CA ASN A 179 21.87 -15.15 -21.37
C ASN A 179 20.63 -15.97 -21.76
N GLN A 180 19.46 -15.65 -21.19
CA GLN A 180 18.17 -16.01 -21.76
C GLN A 180 17.33 -14.74 -21.96
N PRO A 181 16.47 -14.67 -23.00
CA PRO A 181 15.52 -13.57 -23.14
C PRO A 181 14.52 -13.69 -22.00
N SER A 182 14.84 -13.08 -20.85
CA SER A 182 13.95 -13.03 -19.71
C SER A 182 12.83 -12.05 -20.05
N PHE A 183 11.65 -12.58 -20.36
CA PHE A 183 10.45 -11.76 -20.28
C PHE A 183 10.35 -11.31 -18.82
N LYS A 184 10.61 -10.02 -18.58
CA LYS A 184 10.33 -9.40 -17.29
C LYS A 184 8.81 -9.25 -17.17
N SER A 185 8.27 -9.56 -16.00
CA SER A 185 6.88 -9.23 -15.67
C SER A 185 6.68 -7.73 -15.96
N PRO A 186 5.56 -7.33 -16.59
CA PRO A 186 5.31 -5.92 -16.86
C PRO A 186 5.02 -5.10 -15.59
N PHE A 187 4.74 -5.77 -14.46
CA PHE A 187 4.49 -5.16 -13.16
C PHE A 187 4.65 -6.16 -12.01
N HIS A 188 4.85 -5.63 -10.81
CA HIS A 188 4.80 -6.39 -9.56
C HIS A 188 3.46 -6.22 -8.86
N GLN A 189 2.86 -7.33 -8.41
CA GLN A 189 1.70 -7.36 -7.53
C GLN A 189 2.12 -7.72 -6.11
N SER A 190 1.57 -7.02 -5.11
CA SER A 190 1.73 -7.38 -3.71
C SER A 190 0.41 -7.24 -2.95
N LYS A 191 0.22 -8.05 -1.90
CA LYS A 191 -0.89 -7.91 -0.96
C LYS A 191 -0.53 -6.94 0.15
N GLN A 192 -1.52 -6.16 0.57
CA GLN A 192 -1.31 -5.06 1.49
C GLN A 192 -2.55 -4.79 2.35
N ILE A 193 -2.29 -4.29 3.56
CA ILE A 193 -3.31 -3.65 4.38
C ILE A 193 -2.98 -2.16 4.45
N SER A 194 -3.96 -1.34 4.15
CA SER A 194 -3.82 0.10 4.14
C SER A 194 -4.84 0.74 5.04
N LEU A 195 -4.41 1.74 5.78
CA LEU A 195 -5.29 2.55 6.62
C LEU A 195 -5.28 3.96 6.09
N LEU A 196 -6.46 4.55 5.93
CA LEU A 196 -6.65 5.97 5.67
C LEU A 196 -7.37 6.59 6.85
N GLU A 197 -6.78 7.60 7.45
CA GLU A 197 -7.42 8.42 8.46
C GLU A 197 -7.81 9.78 7.88
N LEU A 198 -9.06 10.18 8.10
CA LEU A 198 -9.60 11.49 7.79
C LEU A 198 -9.78 12.27 9.08
N SER A 199 -9.11 13.42 9.17
CA SER A 199 -9.14 14.31 10.34
C SER A 199 -9.79 15.65 9.99
N LYS A 200 -10.40 16.28 10.99
CA LYS A 200 -11.16 17.53 10.79
C LYS A 200 -10.28 18.77 10.62
N ASP A 201 -9.12 18.75 11.25
CA ASP A 201 -8.17 19.87 11.27
C ASP A 201 -6.73 19.37 11.29
N TRP A 202 -5.80 20.30 11.09
CA TRP A 202 -4.37 20.05 11.03
C TRP A 202 -3.82 19.42 12.32
N ASN A 203 -4.18 19.96 13.48
CA ASN A 203 -3.65 19.49 14.76
C ASN A 203 -4.02 18.03 15.03
N GLN A 204 -5.26 17.65 14.70
CA GLN A 204 -5.71 16.26 14.80
C GLN A 204 -5.04 15.36 13.76
N CYS A 205 -4.77 15.87 12.57
CA CYS A 205 -4.07 15.14 11.52
C CYS A 205 -2.61 14.83 11.92
N GLU A 206 -1.89 15.83 12.43
CA GLU A 206 -0.52 15.69 12.93
C GLU A 206 -0.44 14.78 14.16
N ALA A 207 -1.36 14.94 15.12
CA ALA A 207 -1.44 14.05 16.27
C ALA A 207 -1.74 12.60 15.85
N GLY A 208 -2.67 12.41 14.90
CA GLY A 208 -3.01 11.11 14.32
C GLY A 208 -1.80 10.45 13.67
N PHE A 209 -0.98 11.20 12.93
CA PHE A 209 0.27 10.69 12.35
C PHE A 209 1.20 10.11 13.42
N HIS A 210 1.48 10.84 14.50
CA HIS A 210 2.38 10.36 15.55
C HIS A 210 1.83 9.12 16.28
N VAL A 211 0.54 9.11 16.59
CA VAL A 211 -0.13 7.95 17.18
C VAL A 211 0.00 6.73 16.27
N LEU A 212 -0.22 6.88 14.97
CA LEU A 212 -0.15 5.79 14.01
C LEU A 212 1.27 5.26 13.80
N VAL A 213 2.29 6.13 13.83
CA VAL A 213 3.71 5.73 13.82
C VAL A 213 4.05 4.88 15.04
N GLU A 214 3.61 5.30 16.23
CA GLU A 214 3.84 4.54 17.46
C GLU A 214 3.08 3.21 17.48
N GLU A 215 1.80 3.21 17.07
CA GLU A 215 0.99 2.00 16.95
C GLU A 215 1.59 1.01 15.97
N LEU A 216 2.10 1.48 14.82
CA LEU A 216 2.78 0.65 13.83
C LEU A 216 4.02 -0.02 14.42
N PHE A 217 4.85 0.73 15.14
CA PHE A 217 6.05 0.21 15.77
C PHE A 217 5.72 -0.84 16.85
N ARG A 218 4.77 -0.53 17.74
CA ARG A 218 4.30 -1.45 18.79
C ARG A 218 3.69 -2.73 18.20
N PHE A 219 2.91 -2.60 17.12
CA PHE A 219 2.35 -3.72 16.41
C PHE A 219 3.45 -4.69 15.94
N TRP A 220 4.49 -4.18 15.25
CA TRP A 220 5.56 -5.03 14.74
C TRP A 220 6.40 -5.67 15.85
N GLN A 221 6.73 -4.91 16.90
CA GLN A 221 7.40 -5.45 18.09
C GLN A 221 6.61 -6.60 18.74
N HIS A 222 5.28 -6.49 18.81
CA HIS A 222 4.46 -7.57 19.34
C HIS A 222 4.34 -8.75 18.35
N TYR A 223 4.26 -8.45 17.06
CA TYR A 223 4.03 -9.43 16.01
C TYR A 223 5.27 -10.29 15.75
N GLN A 224 6.47 -9.70 15.69
CA GLN A 224 7.78 -10.38 15.65
C GLN A 224 8.75 -9.74 16.66
N PRO A 225 8.74 -10.15 17.95
CA PRO A 225 9.56 -9.53 19.00
C PRO A 225 11.07 -9.79 18.90
N GLY A 226 11.50 -10.70 18.02
CA GLY A 226 12.92 -11.06 17.85
C GLY A 226 13.62 -10.33 16.70
N TRP A 227 12.94 -9.43 16.00
CA TRP A 227 13.52 -8.70 14.87
C TRP A 227 14.11 -7.36 15.32
N SER A 228 15.17 -6.93 14.63
CA SER A 228 15.68 -5.57 14.77
C SER A 228 14.81 -4.63 13.95
N TYR A 229 14.38 -3.53 14.55
CA TYR A 229 13.53 -2.53 13.90
C TYR A 229 14.18 -1.17 13.93
N LYS A 230 14.09 -0.46 12.81
CA LYS A 230 14.58 0.89 12.64
C LYS A 230 13.48 1.77 12.05
N LEU A 231 13.09 2.80 12.77
CA LEU A 231 12.17 3.82 12.28
C LEU A 231 12.99 4.98 11.71
N THR A 232 12.72 5.37 10.47
CA THR A 232 13.39 6.50 9.82
C THR A 232 12.38 7.46 9.22
N TYR A 233 12.66 8.75 9.32
CA TYR A 233 11.92 9.78 8.58
C TYR A 233 12.55 9.99 7.21
N THR A 234 11.71 10.11 6.20
CA THR A 234 12.12 10.32 4.81
C THR A 234 12.56 11.77 4.64
N GLU A 235 13.71 11.99 3.99
CA GLU A 235 14.16 13.33 3.65
C GLU A 235 13.19 14.03 2.70
N ALA A 236 13.07 15.35 2.83
CA ALA A 236 12.12 16.15 2.05
C ALA A 236 12.29 16.00 0.52
N SER A 237 13.52 15.77 0.05
CA SER A 237 13.85 15.52 -1.36
C SER A 237 13.28 14.22 -1.91
N ASN A 238 12.96 13.27 -1.04
CA ASN A 238 12.50 11.92 -1.37
C ASN A 238 11.01 11.70 -1.06
N LEU A 239 10.30 12.75 -0.61
CA LEU A 239 8.85 12.70 -0.41
C LEU A 239 8.12 12.75 -1.75
N TYR A 240 7.00 12.02 -1.87
CA TYR A 240 6.11 12.23 -3.00
C TYR A 240 5.43 13.60 -2.91
N ALA A 241 4.98 14.14 -4.04
CA ALA A 241 4.41 15.48 -4.11
C ALA A 241 3.21 15.72 -3.16
N CYS A 242 2.48 14.66 -2.81
CA CYS A 242 1.36 14.72 -1.89
C CYS A 242 1.76 14.59 -0.40
N GLU A 243 3.02 14.28 -0.08
CA GLU A 243 3.46 14.03 1.29
C GLU A 243 4.12 15.25 1.92
N MET A 244 3.77 15.52 3.17
CA MET A 244 4.41 16.52 4.01
C MET A 244 5.45 15.89 4.94
N LEU A 245 5.18 14.65 5.38
CA LEU A 245 6.07 13.88 6.24
C LEU A 245 5.83 12.39 5.99
N ARG A 246 6.90 11.60 6.01
CA ARG A 246 6.82 10.14 5.89
C ARG A 246 7.78 9.45 6.84
N ALA A 247 7.25 8.56 7.67
CA ALA A 247 8.03 7.65 8.50
C ALA A 247 7.97 6.26 7.89
N VAL A 248 9.11 5.57 7.83
CA VAL A 248 9.23 4.21 7.29
C VAL A 248 9.85 3.32 8.37
N LEU A 249 9.21 2.19 8.62
CA LEU A 249 9.69 1.15 9.49
C LEU A 249 10.46 0.11 8.66
N TYR A 250 11.74 -0.04 8.99
CA TYR A 250 12.62 -1.05 8.43
C TYR A 250 12.88 -2.15 9.43
N THR A 251 13.25 -3.31 8.90
CA THR A 251 13.92 -4.37 9.66
C THR A 251 15.24 -4.71 9.01
N ASP A 252 16.27 -4.88 9.83
CA ASP A 252 17.58 -5.30 9.34
C ASP A 252 17.65 -6.82 9.33
N MET A 253 17.98 -7.37 8.16
CA MET A 253 18.15 -8.81 7.97
C MET A 253 19.53 -9.11 7.45
N LYS A 254 20.11 -10.22 7.94
CA LYS A 254 21.34 -10.78 7.39
C LYS A 254 20.99 -11.75 6.28
N THR A 255 21.57 -11.53 5.11
CA THR A 255 21.64 -12.52 4.03
C THR A 255 22.58 -13.66 4.40
N SER A 256 22.63 -14.74 3.62
CA SER A 256 23.64 -15.79 3.83
C SER A 256 25.08 -15.32 3.74
N SER A 257 25.32 -14.30 2.92
CA SER A 257 26.61 -13.67 2.71
C SER A 257 27.03 -12.79 3.90
N ASP A 258 26.30 -12.84 5.02
CA ASP A 258 26.46 -12.00 6.21
C ASP A 258 26.37 -10.49 5.91
N ILE A 259 25.79 -10.11 4.75
CA ILE A 259 25.48 -8.72 4.39
C ILE A 259 24.15 -8.35 5.05
N GLU A 260 24.15 -7.25 5.80
CA GLU A 260 22.95 -6.65 6.38
C GLU A 260 22.20 -5.83 5.33
N ILE A 261 20.91 -6.13 5.18
CA ILE A 261 19.98 -5.43 4.28
C ILE A 261 18.82 -4.91 5.12
N SER A 262 18.52 -3.62 4.99
CA SER A 262 17.34 -3.00 5.59
C SER A 262 16.14 -3.16 4.66
N ILE A 263 15.12 -3.89 5.10
CA ILE A 263 13.91 -4.16 4.33
C ILE A 263 12.77 -3.28 4.86
N PRO A 264 12.10 -2.48 4.01
CA PRO A 264 10.93 -1.70 4.44
C PRO A 264 9.75 -2.63 4.71
N LEU A 265 9.17 -2.51 5.90
CA LEU A 265 8.00 -3.28 6.34
C LEU A 265 6.71 -2.48 6.20
N ALA A 266 6.75 -1.20 6.55
CA ALA A 266 5.58 -0.34 6.56
C ALA A 266 5.99 1.13 6.53
N SER A 267 5.07 2.00 6.14
CA SER A 267 5.27 3.44 6.24
C SER A 267 4.00 4.15 6.67
N VAL A 268 4.15 5.29 7.34
CA VAL A 268 3.07 6.23 7.64
C VAL A 268 3.41 7.52 6.94
N SER A 269 2.45 8.08 6.21
CA SER A 269 2.63 9.35 5.52
C SER A 269 1.52 10.33 5.86
N LEU A 270 1.91 11.58 6.11
CA LEU A 270 1.04 12.72 6.38
C LEU A 270 0.84 13.53 5.09
N MET A 271 -0.40 13.66 4.61
CA MET A 271 -0.69 14.31 3.32
C MET A 271 -1.25 15.74 3.45
N GLY A 272 -1.67 16.12 4.65
CA GLY A 272 -2.43 17.35 4.84
C GLY A 272 -3.77 17.32 4.07
N ASP A 273 -4.12 18.42 3.41
CA ASP A 273 -5.34 18.56 2.61
C ASP A 273 -5.12 18.53 1.09
N TRP A 274 -3.91 18.14 0.64
CA TRP A 274 -3.53 18.09 -0.78
C TRP A 274 -4.51 17.27 -1.62
N ILE A 275 -4.73 16.01 -1.20
CA ILE A 275 -5.54 15.05 -1.94
C ILE A 275 -7.02 15.42 -1.84
N SER A 276 -7.50 15.77 -0.64
CA SER A 276 -8.90 16.13 -0.41
C SER A 276 -9.35 17.33 -1.23
N ARG A 277 -8.49 18.34 -1.40
CA ARG A 277 -8.73 19.48 -2.31
C ARG A 277 -8.86 19.03 -3.77
N ARG A 278 -7.95 18.17 -4.24
CA ARG A 278 -7.92 17.71 -5.65
C ARG A 278 -9.09 16.80 -6.00
N ILE A 279 -9.54 15.95 -5.07
CA ILE A 279 -10.73 15.11 -5.28
C ILE A 279 -12.05 15.77 -4.87
N ILE A 280 -11.99 17.00 -4.34
CA ILE A 280 -13.15 17.77 -3.87
C ILE A 280 -13.94 16.99 -2.80
N ALA A 281 -13.22 16.33 -1.89
CA ALA A 281 -13.81 15.69 -0.72
C ALA A 281 -14.05 16.75 0.35
N LYS A 282 -15.27 16.85 0.90
CA LYS A 282 -15.63 17.93 1.83
C LYS A 282 -16.30 17.43 3.10
N LEU A 283 -16.09 18.17 4.18
CA LEU A 283 -16.81 17.99 5.44
C LEU A 283 -17.97 19.01 5.49
N LYS A 284 -19.21 18.51 5.63
CA LYS A 284 -20.39 19.32 5.90
C LYS A 284 -20.45 19.64 7.39
N LYS A 285 -20.49 20.93 7.73
CA LYS A 285 -20.92 21.37 9.06
C LYS A 285 -22.40 21.01 9.25
N SER A 286 -22.74 20.45 10.41
CA SER A 286 -24.12 20.08 10.77
C SER A 286 -25.07 21.27 10.76
N ASP A 287 -24.53 22.48 10.93
CA ASP A 287 -25.30 23.70 11.07
C ASP A 287 -25.40 24.38 9.70
N LYS A 288 -26.59 24.28 9.10
CA LYS A 288 -26.98 25.07 7.93
C LYS A 288 -26.76 26.55 8.25
N ILE A 289 -25.97 27.26 7.44
CA ILE A 289 -26.26 28.64 6.96
C ILE A 289 -25.23 29.11 5.91
N ASN A 290 -23.98 28.64 5.89
CA ASN A 290 -23.00 29.04 4.86
C ASN A 290 -22.50 27.86 4.01
N LYS A 291 -22.99 27.75 2.76
CA LYS A 291 -22.45 26.84 1.74
C LYS A 291 -20.98 27.13 1.38
N ASP A 292 -20.52 28.36 1.64
CA ASP A 292 -19.16 28.81 1.33
C ASP A 292 -18.12 28.48 2.43
N CYS A 293 -18.53 27.82 3.51
CA CYS A 293 -17.64 27.45 4.63
C CYS A 293 -17.38 25.94 4.76
N GLU A 294 -17.61 25.15 3.70
CA GLU A 294 -17.24 23.72 3.68
C GLU A 294 -15.71 23.58 3.69
N SER A 295 -15.16 22.84 4.66
CA SER A 295 -13.71 22.58 4.77
C SER A 295 -13.33 21.24 4.15
N TYR A 296 -12.08 21.14 3.69
CA TYR A 296 -11.49 19.89 3.19
C TYR A 296 -10.93 19.10 4.39
N PRO A 297 -11.19 17.78 4.49
CA PRO A 297 -10.58 16.93 5.50
C PRO A 297 -9.07 16.80 5.26
N TYR A 298 -8.32 16.59 6.33
CA TYR A 298 -6.90 16.25 6.26
C TYR A 298 -6.73 14.72 6.23
N MET A 299 -5.71 14.21 5.53
CA MET A 299 -5.50 12.78 5.30
C MET A 299 -4.16 12.27 5.87
N VAL A 300 -4.20 11.14 6.58
CA VAL A 300 -3.02 10.34 6.98
C VAL A 300 -3.18 8.93 6.42
N ILE A 301 -2.10 8.37 5.88
CA ILE A 301 -2.13 7.02 5.30
C ILE A 301 -1.06 6.16 5.95
N ILE A 302 -1.46 4.96 6.37
CA ILE A 302 -0.55 3.89 6.74
C ILE A 302 -0.51 2.87 5.63
N PHE A 303 0.71 2.55 5.23
CA PHE A 303 1.08 1.50 4.30
C PHE A 303 1.63 0.33 5.11
N VAL A 304 0.88 -0.77 5.24
CA VAL A 304 1.39 -2.00 5.88
C VAL A 304 1.63 -3.05 4.82
N VAL A 305 2.89 -3.17 4.39
CA VAL A 305 3.32 -4.22 3.47
C VAL A 305 3.72 -5.44 4.26
N MET A 306 2.87 -6.45 4.19
CA MET A 306 3.16 -7.74 4.79
C MET A 306 3.91 -8.62 3.79
N ARG A 307 5.21 -8.32 3.59
CA ARG A 307 6.15 -9.19 2.84
C ARG A 307 6.51 -10.45 3.65
N PHE A 308 5.54 -11.21 4.15
CA PHE A 308 5.84 -12.39 4.98
C PHE A 308 6.69 -13.41 4.25
N VAL A 309 6.33 -13.75 3.03
CA VAL A 309 6.99 -14.82 2.29
C VAL A 309 8.36 -14.39 1.78
N PHE A 310 8.55 -13.11 1.39
CA PHE A 310 9.86 -12.59 0.94
C PHE A 310 10.90 -12.52 2.08
N LEU A 311 10.50 -12.21 3.32
CA LEU A 311 11.41 -12.25 4.47
C LEU A 311 11.67 -13.70 4.96
N VAL A 312 10.71 -14.62 4.81
CA VAL A 312 10.97 -16.08 5.00
C VAL A 312 11.95 -16.60 3.95
N LEU A 313 11.74 -16.19 2.68
CA LEU A 313 12.60 -16.46 1.53
C LEU A 313 14.01 -15.95 1.79
N MET A 314 14.23 -14.65 2.04
CA MET A 314 15.58 -14.09 2.23
C MET A 314 16.32 -14.66 3.45
N CYS A 315 15.62 -15.02 4.52
CA CYS A 315 16.26 -15.71 5.66
C CYS A 315 16.78 -17.11 5.32
N CYS A 316 16.39 -17.68 4.16
CA CYS A 316 16.58 -19.09 3.90
C CYS A 316 16.90 -19.49 2.45
N SER A 317 16.80 -18.59 1.47
CA SER A 317 17.03 -18.82 0.04
C SER A 317 18.49 -19.13 -0.28
N ASP A 318 19.37 -18.99 0.69
CA ASP A 318 20.80 -19.20 0.54
C ASP A 318 21.34 -20.34 1.44
N PHE A 319 20.50 -21.34 1.71
CA PHE A 319 20.94 -22.65 2.24
C PHE A 319 21.07 -23.70 1.13
N LYS A 320 21.47 -23.28 -0.08
CA LYS A 320 22.07 -24.17 -1.07
C LYS A 320 23.58 -24.01 -1.04
#